data_AF-A0A656QIN8-F1
#
_entry.id   AF-A0A656QIN8-F1
#
_cell.length_a   1.000
_cell.length_b   1.000
_cell.length_c   1.000
_cell.angle_alpha   90.00
_cell.angle_beta   90.00
_cell.angle_gamma   90.00
#
_symmetry.space_group_name_H-M   'P 1'
#
loop_
_entity.id
_entity.type
_entity.pdbx_description
1 polymer ?
#
loop_
_entity_poly.entity_id
_entity_poly.type
_entity_poly.pdbx_seq_one_letter_code
_entity_poly.pdbx_strand_id
1 'polypeptide(L)'
;MKIRYNERQKKKVLELEEGMFEWRSRHLIISVTFNYKPEYRHRMTFDDVCHHRDKFISNMKMNGLLGKINGYAWKIEEGDISGGLHIHWIFFYDGKYRQDVLIARSLIDYWSERITRGMGDGWNSNHRKERYEERGHGIGVGQIDRNDMVRRDALRKNLEYLTKACSYPATRTNRYRHMFGASQLPRPR
;
A
#
# COMPACT_ATOMS: atom_id res chain seq x y z
N MET A 1 1.62 23.42 -11.79
CA MET A 1 0.37 22.73 -11.36
C MET A 1 0.51 22.37 -9.88
N LYS A 2 -0.23 23.01 -8.96
CA LYS A 2 -0.13 22.69 -7.53
C LYS A 2 -0.70 21.29 -7.29
N ILE A 3 0.12 20.38 -6.75
CA ILE A 3 -0.36 19.06 -6.31
C ILE A 3 -1.37 19.28 -5.18
N ARG A 4 -2.59 18.78 -5.34
CA ARG A 4 -3.64 18.87 -4.32
C ARG A 4 -3.73 17.54 -3.58
N TYR A 5 -3.64 17.59 -2.25
CA TYR A 5 -3.82 16.43 -1.38
C TYR A 5 -5.22 16.42 -0.79
N ASN A 6 -5.73 15.23 -0.47
CA ASN A 6 -6.95 15.11 0.31
C ASN A 6 -6.60 15.24 1.80
N GLU A 7 -6.80 16.44 2.38
CA GLU A 7 -6.41 16.74 3.76
C GLU A 7 -6.99 15.77 4.79
N ARG A 8 -8.21 15.27 4.58
CA ARG A 8 -8.83 14.29 5.49
C ARG A 8 -8.11 12.94 5.43
N GLN A 9 -7.76 12.47 4.22
CA GLN A 9 -7.02 11.23 4.03
C GLN A 9 -5.58 11.37 4.54
N LYS A 10 -4.95 12.52 4.27
CA LYS A 10 -3.62 12.88 4.77
C LYS A 10 -3.58 12.81 6.30
N LYS A 11 -4.50 13.49 6.98
CA LYS A 11 -4.60 13.42 8.45
C LYS A 11 -4.73 11.97 8.94
N LYS A 12 -5.59 11.18 8.30
CA LYS A 12 -5.82 9.77 8.67
C LYS A 12 -4.57 8.89 8.55
N VAL A 13 -3.74 9.07 7.50
CA VAL A 13 -2.52 8.26 7.35
C VAL A 13 -1.41 8.69 8.30
N LEU A 14 -1.34 9.98 8.63
CA LEU A 14 -0.38 10.48 9.61
C LEU A 14 -0.74 10.02 11.03
N GLU A 15 -2.03 10.02 11.39
CA GLU A 15 -2.52 9.44 12.65
C GLU A 15 -2.26 7.92 12.71
N LEU A 16 -2.44 7.20 11.59
CA LEU A 16 -2.09 5.79 11.52
C LEU A 16 -0.58 5.59 11.77
N GLU A 17 0.26 6.36 11.10
CA GLU A 17 1.71 6.27 11.26
C GLU A 17 2.12 6.50 12.73
N GLU A 18 1.66 7.60 13.33
CA GLU A 18 1.98 7.92 14.72
C GLU A 18 1.52 6.81 15.66
N GLY A 19 0.24 6.41 15.56
CA GLY A 19 -0.31 5.37 16.42
C GLY A 19 0.37 4.00 16.24
N MET A 20 0.82 3.66 15.03
CA MET A 20 1.59 2.43 14.80
C MET A 20 2.93 2.48 15.54
N PHE A 21 3.65 3.61 15.49
CA PHE A 21 4.91 3.76 16.21
C PHE A 21 4.72 3.94 17.72
N GLU A 22 3.59 4.46 18.21
CA GLU A 22 3.23 4.41 19.62
C GLU A 22 2.96 2.97 20.09
N TRP A 23 2.28 2.16 19.27
CA TRP A 23 1.95 0.77 19.58
C TRP A 23 3.18 -0.16 19.61
N ARG A 24 4.13 0.01 18.69
CA ARG A 24 5.41 -0.75 18.68
C ARG A 24 6.56 0.16 18.28
N SER A 25 7.71 -0.05 18.92
CA SER A 25 8.92 0.73 18.66
C SER A 25 9.54 0.49 17.27
N ARG A 26 9.20 -0.59 16.57
CA ARG A 26 9.78 -0.93 15.27
C ARG A 26 8.76 -1.60 14.35
N HIS A 27 8.79 -1.21 13.08
CA HIS A 27 8.02 -1.84 12.00
C HIS A 27 8.89 -2.15 10.80
N LEU A 28 8.48 -3.16 10.04
CA LEU A 28 8.98 -3.40 8.70
C LEU A 28 7.97 -2.81 7.71
N ILE A 29 8.34 -1.71 7.07
CA ILE A 29 7.48 -1.01 6.11
C ILE A 29 7.64 -1.62 4.72
N ILE A 30 6.52 -2.05 4.14
CA ILE A 30 6.48 -2.62 2.80
C ILE A 30 5.58 -1.77 1.92
N SER A 31 6.12 -1.28 0.80
CA SER A 31 5.40 -0.53 -0.23
C SER A 31 5.35 -1.35 -1.51
N VAL A 32 4.14 -1.70 -1.94
CA VAL A 32 3.91 -2.48 -3.16
C VAL A 32 2.75 -1.90 -3.96
N THR A 33 2.80 -2.08 -5.26
CA THR A 33 1.66 -1.83 -6.14
C THR A 33 1.16 -3.16 -6.65
N PHE A 34 -0.10 -3.48 -6.39
CA PHE A 34 -0.79 -4.59 -7.01
C PHE A 34 -1.43 -4.12 -8.30
N ASN A 35 -1.10 -4.76 -9.41
CA ASN A 35 -1.67 -4.46 -10.71
C ASN A 35 -2.09 -5.77 -11.40
N TYR A 36 -2.34 -5.69 -12.70
CA TYR A 36 -2.72 -6.83 -13.53
C TYR A 36 -1.77 -6.93 -14.70
N LYS A 37 -1.55 -8.15 -15.19
CA LYS A 37 -0.74 -8.38 -16.39
C LYS A 37 -1.37 -7.65 -17.59
N PRO A 38 -0.57 -7.15 -18.54
CA PRO A 38 -1.04 -6.31 -19.65
C PRO A 38 -2.28 -6.86 -20.37
N GLU A 39 -2.33 -8.16 -20.61
CA GLU A 39 -3.42 -8.86 -21.30
C GLU A 39 -4.77 -8.83 -20.55
N TYR A 40 -4.78 -8.57 -19.24
CA TYR A 40 -6.00 -8.49 -18.41
C TYR A 40 -6.38 -7.05 -18.03
N ARG A 41 -5.49 -6.06 -18.15
CA ARG A 41 -5.70 -4.69 -17.63
C ARG A 41 -6.98 -4.03 -18.13
N HIS A 42 -7.27 -4.16 -19.43
CA HIS A 42 -8.46 -3.56 -20.05
C HIS A 42 -9.77 -4.27 -19.69
N ARG A 43 -9.70 -5.47 -19.13
CA ARG A 43 -10.87 -6.25 -18.72
C ARG A 43 -11.29 -5.99 -17.28
N MET A 44 -10.40 -5.42 -16.47
CA MET A 44 -10.66 -5.19 -15.05
C MET A 44 -11.50 -3.95 -14.86
N THR A 45 -12.68 -4.13 -14.27
CA THR A 45 -13.52 -3.01 -13.84
C THR A 45 -13.14 -2.55 -12.43
N PHE A 46 -13.59 -1.36 -12.05
CA PHE A 46 -13.40 -0.85 -10.69
C PHE A 46 -14.00 -1.77 -9.62
N ASP A 47 -15.12 -2.42 -9.93
CA ASP A 47 -15.79 -3.34 -9.02
C ASP A 47 -15.01 -4.66 -8.85
N ASP A 48 -14.38 -5.17 -9.90
CA ASP A 48 -13.50 -6.35 -9.84
C ASP A 48 -12.31 -6.08 -8.93
N VAL A 49 -11.67 -4.92 -9.11
CA VAL A 49 -10.51 -4.50 -8.30
C VAL A 49 -10.88 -4.34 -6.84
N CYS A 50 -12.05 -3.76 -6.57
CA CYS A 50 -12.59 -3.68 -5.21
C CYS A 50 -12.87 -5.07 -4.64
N HIS A 51 -13.44 -5.99 -5.41
CA HIS A 51 -13.70 -7.36 -4.97
C HIS A 51 -12.39 -8.09 -4.63
N HIS A 52 -11.37 -7.99 -5.48
CA HIS A 52 -10.05 -8.57 -5.23
C HIS A 52 -9.38 -7.96 -3.98
N ARG A 53 -9.48 -6.64 -3.81
CA ARG A 53 -9.01 -5.94 -2.59
C ARG A 53 -9.70 -6.49 -1.34
N ASP A 54 -11.02 -6.60 -1.36
CA ASP A 54 -11.81 -7.03 -0.20
C ASP A 54 -11.49 -8.48 0.15
N LYS A 55 -11.32 -9.34 -0.86
CA LYS A 55 -10.84 -10.71 -0.70
C LYS A 55 -9.43 -10.74 -0.07
N PHE A 56 -8.50 -9.91 -0.53
CA PHE A 56 -7.15 -9.81 0.06
C PHE A 56 -7.20 -9.41 1.54
N ILE A 57 -7.99 -8.40 1.90
CA ILE A 57 -8.17 -7.96 3.29
C ILE A 57 -8.81 -9.07 4.13
N SER A 58 -9.84 -9.76 3.62
CA SER A 58 -10.53 -10.82 4.35
C SER A 58 -9.60 -12.00 4.69
N ASN A 59 -8.62 -12.28 3.82
CA ASN A 59 -7.65 -13.35 4.03
C ASN A 59 -6.57 -12.99 5.06
N MET A 60 -6.44 -11.72 5.48
CA MET A 60 -5.41 -11.31 6.44
C MET A 60 -5.51 -12.07 7.77
N LYS A 61 -6.71 -12.34 8.27
CA LYS A 61 -6.87 -12.95 9.61
C LYS A 61 -6.42 -14.42 9.68
N MET A 62 -6.55 -15.17 8.58
CA MET A 62 -6.37 -16.63 8.57
C MET A 62 -5.12 -17.08 7.81
N ASN A 63 -4.38 -16.17 7.19
CA ASN A 63 -3.23 -16.51 6.37
C ASN A 63 -1.91 -16.21 7.10
N GLY A 64 -0.97 -17.16 7.12
CA GLY A 64 0.31 -17.01 7.83
C GLY A 64 1.26 -15.94 7.27
N LEU A 65 1.11 -15.55 5.99
CA LEU A 65 1.82 -14.39 5.43
C LEU A 65 1.06 -13.12 5.82
N LEU A 66 -0.19 -12.99 5.38
CA LEU A 66 -0.97 -11.76 5.52
C LEU A 66 -1.30 -11.40 6.98
N GLY A 67 -1.44 -12.38 7.87
CA GLY A 67 -1.76 -12.16 9.29
C GLY A 67 -0.61 -11.55 10.10
N LYS A 68 0.55 -11.37 9.48
CA LYS A 68 1.69 -10.64 10.05
C LYS A 68 1.63 -9.13 9.75
N ILE A 69 0.67 -8.69 8.92
CA ILE A 69 0.38 -7.27 8.67
C ILE A 69 -0.36 -6.73 9.89
N ASN A 70 0.24 -5.77 10.59
CA ASN A 70 -0.37 -5.11 11.74
C ASN A 70 -1.17 -3.87 11.36
N GLY A 71 -0.77 -3.18 10.29
CA GLY A 71 -1.47 -2.00 9.79
C GLY A 71 -1.25 -1.82 8.29
N TYR A 72 -2.13 -1.07 7.64
CA TYR A 72 -2.00 -0.79 6.21
C TYR A 72 -2.72 0.49 5.78
N ALA A 73 -2.25 1.07 4.67
CA ALA A 73 -2.95 2.07 3.89
C ALA A 73 -2.95 1.64 2.41
N TRP A 74 -4.03 1.94 1.69
CA TRP A 74 -4.13 1.62 0.27
C TRP A 74 -4.91 2.68 -0.52
N LYS A 75 -4.61 2.74 -1.83
CA LYS A 75 -5.34 3.54 -2.79
C LYS A 75 -5.45 2.86 -4.14
N ILE A 76 -6.62 2.95 -4.76
CA ILE A 76 -6.88 2.51 -6.13
C ILE A 76 -6.68 3.71 -7.07
N GLU A 77 -5.89 3.50 -8.11
CA GLU A 77 -5.62 4.46 -9.18
C GLU A 77 -5.82 3.82 -10.55
N GLU A 78 -6.06 4.63 -11.57
CA GLU A 78 -6.08 4.23 -12.97
C GLU A 78 -4.86 4.89 -13.64
N GLY A 79 -4.03 4.09 -14.31
CA GLY A 79 -2.79 4.60 -14.90
C GLY A 79 -3.05 5.42 -16.17
N ASP A 80 -2.50 6.64 -16.23
CA ASP A 80 -2.74 7.56 -17.34
C ASP A 80 -2.17 7.09 -18.70
N ILE A 81 -1.04 6.37 -18.71
CA ILE A 81 -0.28 6.06 -19.94
C ILE A 81 -0.47 4.61 -20.41
N SER A 82 -0.30 3.64 -19.51
CA SER A 82 -0.40 2.21 -19.87
C SER A 82 -1.80 1.62 -19.67
N GLY A 83 -2.74 2.43 -19.17
CA GLY A 83 -4.09 2.01 -18.84
C GLY A 83 -4.14 1.02 -17.67
N GLY A 84 -5.29 0.97 -17.03
CA GLY A 84 -5.62 -0.09 -16.09
C GLY A 84 -5.54 0.31 -14.63
N LEU A 85 -6.42 -0.32 -13.87
CA LEU A 85 -6.57 -0.12 -12.44
C LEU A 85 -5.48 -0.87 -11.67
N HIS A 86 -4.97 -0.22 -10.64
CA HIS A 86 -3.98 -0.79 -9.75
C HIS A 86 -4.19 -0.26 -8.33
N ILE A 87 -3.61 -0.95 -7.35
CA ILE A 87 -3.75 -0.63 -5.94
C ILE A 87 -2.36 -0.41 -5.34
N HIS A 88 -2.07 0.80 -4.90
CA HIS A 88 -0.91 1.08 -4.08
C HIS A 88 -1.17 0.68 -2.64
N TRP A 89 -0.22 0.01 -2.02
CA TRP A 89 -0.28 -0.43 -0.63
C TRP A 89 0.98 -0.01 0.13
N ILE A 90 0.77 0.44 1.37
CA ILE A 90 1.81 0.56 2.38
C ILE A 90 1.39 -0.32 3.55
N PHE A 91 2.21 -1.30 3.90
CA PHE A 91 1.98 -2.25 4.99
C PHE A 91 2.97 -2.01 6.13
N PHE A 92 2.46 -2.09 7.36
CA PHE A 92 3.24 -2.14 8.59
C PHE A 92 3.32 -3.61 9.04
N TYR A 93 4.46 -4.24 8.81
CA TYR A 93 4.78 -5.56 9.33
C TYR A 93 5.46 -5.46 10.70
N ASP A 94 5.42 -6.54 11.46
CA ASP A 94 6.19 -6.70 12.70
C ASP A 94 7.70 -6.43 12.45
N GLY A 95 8.27 -5.53 13.25
CA GLY A 95 9.68 -5.12 13.15
C GLY A 95 10.70 -6.23 13.40
N LYS A 96 10.30 -7.42 13.86
CA LYS A 96 11.20 -8.58 13.98
C LYS A 96 11.66 -9.13 12.62
N TYR A 97 10.89 -8.90 11.55
CA TYR A 97 11.25 -9.33 10.20
C TYR A 97 12.24 -8.35 9.56
N ARG A 98 13.12 -8.85 8.69
CA ARG A 98 14.19 -8.07 8.04
C ARG A 98 14.21 -8.17 6.51
N GLN A 99 13.40 -9.05 5.92
CA GLN A 99 13.46 -9.40 4.50
C GLN A 99 12.32 -8.74 3.72
N ASP A 100 12.22 -7.41 3.78
CA ASP A 100 11.09 -6.70 3.19
C ASP A 100 10.96 -6.89 1.67
N VAL A 101 12.07 -7.03 0.93
CA VAL A 101 12.03 -7.31 -0.51
C VAL A 101 11.41 -8.68 -0.80
N LEU A 102 11.76 -9.72 -0.02
CA LEU A 102 11.23 -11.08 -0.18
C LEU A 102 9.77 -11.17 0.27
N ILE A 103 9.41 -10.49 1.35
CA ILE A 103 8.01 -10.43 1.82
C ILE A 103 7.16 -9.68 0.80
N ALA A 104 7.63 -8.55 0.28
CA ALA A 104 6.94 -7.81 -0.78
C ALA A 104 6.70 -8.69 -2.03
N ARG A 105 7.70 -9.47 -2.46
CA ARG A 105 7.54 -10.45 -3.54
C ARG A 105 6.48 -11.50 -3.19
N SER A 106 6.53 -12.07 -2.00
CA SER A 106 5.54 -13.06 -1.54
C SER A 106 4.11 -12.50 -1.50
N LEU A 107 3.94 -11.21 -1.17
CA LEU A 107 2.64 -10.53 -1.22
C LEU A 107 2.13 -10.37 -2.64
N ILE A 108 3.02 -10.04 -3.59
CA ILE A 108 2.70 -9.92 -5.02
C ILE A 108 2.33 -11.30 -5.60
N ASP A 109 3.11 -12.34 -5.27
CA ASP A 109 2.82 -13.71 -5.70
C ASP A 109 1.47 -14.18 -5.15
N TYR A 110 1.16 -13.89 -3.88
CA TYR A 110 -0.14 -14.18 -3.28
C TYR A 110 -1.30 -13.44 -3.97
N TRP A 111 -1.10 -12.16 -4.30
CA TRP A 111 -2.05 -11.37 -5.08
C TRP A 111 -2.31 -12.00 -6.45
N SER A 112 -1.24 -12.35 -7.17
CA SER A 112 -1.33 -12.98 -8.49
C SER A 112 -2.04 -14.32 -8.41
N GLU A 113 -1.52 -15.26 -7.62
CA GLU A 113 -1.95 -16.65 -7.66
C GLU A 113 -3.27 -16.90 -6.92
N ARG A 114 -3.45 -16.30 -5.74
CA ARG A 114 -4.54 -16.67 -4.82
C ARG A 114 -5.72 -15.72 -4.87
N ILE A 115 -5.46 -14.42 -5.02
CA ILE A 115 -6.52 -13.42 -5.09
C ILE A 115 -7.11 -13.35 -6.49
N THR A 116 -6.25 -13.14 -7.48
CA THR A 116 -6.64 -12.85 -8.87
C THR A 116 -6.48 -14.05 -9.82
N ARG A 117 -6.17 -15.25 -9.31
CA ARG A 117 -6.14 -16.51 -10.07
C ARG A 117 -5.24 -16.44 -11.32
N GLY A 118 -4.06 -15.83 -11.18
CA GLY A 118 -3.02 -15.70 -12.19
C GLY A 118 -3.10 -14.45 -13.06
N MET A 119 -4.14 -13.61 -12.90
CA MET A 119 -4.31 -12.36 -13.66
C MET A 119 -3.46 -11.21 -13.11
N GLY A 120 -3.19 -11.24 -11.81
CA GLY A 120 -2.48 -10.20 -11.10
C GLY A 120 -0.99 -10.20 -11.38
N ASP A 121 -0.39 -9.04 -11.16
CA ASP A 121 1.03 -8.78 -11.20
C ASP A 121 1.33 -7.73 -10.12
N GLY A 122 2.58 -7.30 -9.96
CA GLY A 122 2.88 -6.22 -9.04
C GLY A 122 4.26 -5.60 -9.18
N TRP A 123 4.38 -4.44 -8.54
CA TRP A 123 5.64 -3.71 -8.42
C TRP A 123 6.07 -3.67 -6.96
N ASN A 124 7.32 -4.05 -6.73
CA ASN A 124 7.94 -4.00 -5.41
C ASN A 124 8.69 -2.67 -5.26
N SER A 125 8.18 -1.71 -4.49
CA SER A 125 8.89 -0.43 -4.30
C SER A 125 10.10 -0.56 -3.36
N ASN A 126 10.20 -1.66 -2.60
CA ASN A 126 11.26 -1.89 -1.65
C ASN A 126 12.59 -2.34 -2.28
N HIS A 127 12.64 -2.72 -3.56
CA HIS A 127 13.88 -3.23 -4.18
C HIS A 127 14.87 -2.13 -4.62
N ARG A 128 14.48 -0.84 -4.61
CA ARG A 128 15.34 0.30 -5.02
C ARG A 128 15.34 1.43 -3.98
N LYS A 129 15.48 1.09 -2.70
CA LYS A 129 15.44 2.08 -1.60
C LYS A 129 16.49 3.17 -1.75
N GLU A 130 17.69 2.79 -2.17
CA GLU A 130 18.84 3.69 -2.38
C GLU A 130 18.54 4.78 -3.41
N ARG A 131 17.77 4.47 -4.47
CA ARG A 131 17.40 5.47 -5.48
C ARG A 131 16.40 6.52 -4.97
N TYR A 132 15.66 6.25 -3.90
CA TYR A 132 14.80 7.27 -3.28
C TYR A 132 15.62 8.28 -2.46
N GLU A 133 16.73 7.84 -1.88
CA GLU A 133 17.68 8.69 -1.17
C GLU A 133 18.42 9.61 -2.13
N GLU A 134 18.92 9.09 -3.25
CA GLU A 134 19.57 9.85 -4.33
C GLU A 134 18.69 10.97 -4.90
N ARG A 135 17.36 10.81 -4.84
CA ARG A 135 16.37 11.78 -5.34
C ARG A 135 15.86 12.73 -4.26
N GLY A 136 16.43 12.71 -3.05
CA GLY A 136 16.05 13.59 -1.94
C GLY A 136 14.70 13.26 -1.27
N HIS A 137 14.10 12.11 -1.58
CA HIS A 137 12.84 11.68 -0.96
C HIS A 137 13.06 10.97 0.39
N GLY A 138 14.26 10.41 0.61
CA GLY A 138 14.61 9.64 1.80
C GLY A 138 14.09 8.20 1.76
N ILE A 139 14.57 7.35 2.67
CA ILE A 139 14.19 5.93 2.72
C ILE A 139 13.01 5.73 3.68
N GLY A 140 11.80 5.75 3.13
CA GLY A 140 10.54 5.54 3.87
C GLY A 140 10.02 4.10 3.86
N VAL A 141 10.88 3.11 3.61
CA VAL A 141 10.53 1.68 3.51
C VAL A 141 11.62 0.80 4.14
N GLY A 142 11.30 -0.45 4.49
CA GLY A 142 12.20 -1.33 5.25
C GLY A 142 12.02 -1.18 6.76
N GLN A 143 13.03 -1.57 7.53
CA GLN A 143 12.97 -1.43 8.99
C GLN A 143 13.07 0.03 9.39
N ILE A 144 12.09 0.48 10.17
CA ILE A 144 12.02 1.83 10.72
C ILE A 144 11.74 1.70 12.23
N ASP A 145 12.52 2.42 13.01
CA ASP A 145 12.38 2.53 14.47
C ASP A 145 11.63 3.84 14.83
N ARG A 146 10.94 3.83 15.97
CA ARG A 146 10.15 4.96 16.50
C ARG A 146 10.95 6.27 16.59
N ASN A 147 12.22 6.15 16.93
CA ASN A 147 13.13 7.28 17.13
C ASN A 147 13.88 7.69 15.85
N ASP A 148 13.75 6.92 14.76
CA ASP A 148 14.34 7.26 13.46
C ASP A 148 13.44 8.25 12.73
N MET A 149 13.49 9.51 13.18
CA MET A 149 12.63 10.57 12.64
C MET A 149 12.88 10.82 11.16
N VAL A 150 14.11 10.63 10.67
CA VAL A 150 14.44 10.82 9.25
C VAL A 150 13.69 9.82 8.38
N ARG A 151 13.73 8.53 8.75
CA ARG A 151 12.98 7.50 8.00
C ARG A 151 11.48 7.59 8.21
N ARG A 152 11.02 7.98 9.41
CA ARG A 152 9.60 8.24 9.67
C ARG A 152 9.06 9.38 8.80
N ASP A 153 9.81 10.47 8.65
CA ASP A 153 9.41 11.57 7.77
C ASP A 153 9.40 11.15 6.29
N ALA A 154 10.34 10.31 5.87
CA ALA A 154 10.30 9.72 4.53
C ALA A 154 9.08 8.79 4.34
N LEU A 155 8.72 8.00 5.36
CA LEU A 155 7.50 7.19 5.35
C LEU A 155 6.23 8.06 5.29
N ARG A 156 6.18 9.14 6.08
CA ARG A 156 5.07 10.11 6.06
C ARG A 156 4.92 10.72 4.67
N LYS A 157 6.02 11.10 4.01
CA LYS A 157 5.99 11.56 2.61
C LYS A 157 5.39 10.51 1.67
N ASN A 158 5.73 9.22 1.84
CA ASN A 158 5.16 8.13 1.03
C ASN A 158 3.64 7.97 1.27
N LEU A 159 3.22 8.03 2.54
CA LEU A 159 1.81 7.98 2.93
C LEU A 159 1.03 9.19 2.41
N GLU A 160 1.60 10.39 2.48
CA GLU A 160 1.01 11.60 1.91
C GLU A 160 0.88 11.50 0.39
N TYR A 161 1.89 10.97 -0.30
CA TYR A 161 1.84 10.75 -1.74
C TYR A 161 0.69 9.81 -2.12
N LEU A 162 0.43 8.78 -1.30
CA LEU A 162 -0.74 7.90 -1.44
C LEU A 162 -2.06 8.68 -1.35
N THR A 163 -2.11 9.86 -0.73
CA THR A 163 -3.33 10.69 -0.61
C THR A 163 -3.45 11.78 -1.67
N LYS A 164 -2.52 11.83 -2.63
CA LYS A 164 -2.57 12.76 -3.75
C LYS A 164 -3.91 12.65 -4.47
N ALA A 165 -4.54 13.76 -4.82
CA ALA A 165 -5.78 13.70 -5.60
C ALA A 165 -5.51 13.05 -6.97
N CYS A 166 -6.26 12.00 -7.30
CA CYS A 166 -6.27 11.42 -8.64
C CYS A 166 -7.63 11.65 -9.28
N SER A 167 -7.64 11.72 -10.61
CA SER A 167 -8.86 11.67 -11.42
C SER A 167 -9.66 10.41 -11.08
N TYR A 168 -10.98 10.52 -11.09
CA TYR A 168 -11.84 9.36 -10.87
C TYR A 168 -11.70 8.39 -12.06
N PRO A 169 -11.56 7.07 -11.82
CA PRO A 169 -11.48 6.10 -12.89
C PRO A 169 -12.71 6.17 -13.79
N ALA A 170 -12.50 6.08 -15.10
CA ALA A 170 -13.57 6.22 -16.09
C ALA A 170 -14.64 5.11 -15.94
N THR A 171 -14.21 3.93 -15.48
CA THR A 171 -15.06 2.75 -15.26
C THR A 171 -15.79 2.76 -13.92
N ARG A 172 -15.65 3.81 -13.10
CA ARG A 172 -16.27 3.89 -11.79
C ARG A 172 -17.76 4.24 -11.91
N THR A 173 -18.59 3.20 -11.99
CA THR A 173 -20.06 3.31 -12.02
C THR A 173 -20.64 3.58 -10.63
N ASN A 174 -20.02 3.05 -9.56
CA ASN A 174 -20.53 3.15 -8.20
C ASN A 174 -19.79 4.20 -7.36
N ARG A 175 -20.49 5.26 -6.94
CA ARG A 175 -19.92 6.36 -6.13
C ARG A 175 -19.66 6.00 -4.66
N TYR A 176 -20.22 4.90 -4.17
CA TYR A 176 -20.11 4.48 -2.77
C TYR A 176 -18.88 3.63 -2.47
N ARG A 177 -18.20 3.10 -3.49
CA ARG A 177 -16.97 2.34 -3.28
C ARG A 177 -15.78 3.27 -3.06
N HIS A 178 -15.12 3.10 -1.92
CA HIS A 178 -13.96 3.91 -1.55
C HIS A 178 -12.75 3.60 -2.46
N MET A 179 -12.07 4.65 -2.91
CA MET A 179 -10.80 4.56 -3.63
C MET A 179 -9.58 4.59 -2.72
N PHE A 180 -9.78 4.90 -1.43
CA PHE A 180 -8.73 5.02 -0.44
C PHE A 180 -9.20 4.38 0.86
N GLY A 181 -8.29 3.69 1.55
CA GLY A 181 -8.56 3.12 2.86
C GLY A 181 -7.29 3.01 3.70
N ALA A 182 -7.49 2.95 5.00
CA ALA A 182 -6.43 2.66 5.96
C ALA A 182 -7.02 1.84 7.11
N SER A 183 -6.23 0.92 7.66
CA SER A 183 -6.63 0.08 8.78
C SER A 183 -6.87 0.92 10.03
N GLN A 184 -7.63 0.35 10.97
CA GLN A 184 -7.61 0.84 12.35
C GLN A 184 -6.29 0.41 13.01
N LEU A 185 -5.92 1.08 14.10
CA LEU A 185 -4.79 0.64 14.92
C LEU A 185 -5.08 -0.75 15.51
N PRO A 186 -4.05 -1.61 15.65
CA PRO A 186 -4.17 -2.83 16.41
C PRO A 186 -4.68 -2.54 17.82
N ARG A 187 -5.45 -3.48 18.38
CA ARG A 187 -5.73 -3.41 19.82
C ARG A 187 -4.41 -3.58 20.59
N PRO A 188 -4.25 -2.89 21.75
CA PRO A 188 -3.16 -3.18 22.67
C PRO A 188 -3.13 -4.69 22.95
N ARG A 189 -1.94 -5.28 22.90
CA ARG A 189 -1.73 -6.68 23.31
C ARG A 189 -1.42 -6.74 24.79
#